data_AF-A0A7C2WI76-F1
#
_entry.id   AF-A0A7C2WI76-F1
#
_cell.length_a   1.000
_cell.length_b   1.000
_cell.length_c   1.000
_cell.angle_alpha   90.00
_cell.angle_beta   90.00
_cell.angle_gamma   90.00
#
_symmetry.space_group_name_H-M   'P 1'
#
loop_
_entity.id
_entity.type
_entity.pdbx_description
1 polymer ?
#
loop_
_entity_poly.entity_id
_entity_poly.type
_entity_poly.pdbx_seq_one_letter_code
_entity_poly.pdbx_strand_id
1 'polypeptide(L)'
;MVDAFMITNGTILTMDPAQPEVEAVGVIGERIVATGDRDAVAGALPRGYRTLDLAGRTCLPGFNEAHNHMISFGLTLGHVPCGYPAVRSIEEIKRGVAERARQLPPGSWIQGRGYDDNKLEERRHPTRWDLDEAAPEHPVVIVNGSGHMCVVNSLALQLAGITRETP
;
A
#
# COMPACT_ATOMS: atom_id res chain seq x y z
N MET A 1 34.58 9.64 -3.25
CA MET A 1 34.34 9.21 -4.66
C MET A 1 32.85 9.28 -4.89
N VAL A 2 32.41 9.92 -5.98
CA VAL A 2 30.99 9.87 -6.39
C VAL A 2 30.77 8.50 -7.04
N ASP A 3 29.71 7.79 -6.67
CA ASP A 3 29.38 6.49 -7.27
C ASP A 3 29.07 6.67 -8.76
N ALA A 4 29.64 5.82 -9.60
CA ALA A 4 29.46 5.88 -11.05
C ALA A 4 29.29 4.46 -11.58
N PHE A 5 28.24 4.24 -12.37
CA PHE A 5 27.97 2.92 -12.93
C PHE A 5 27.27 2.97 -14.28
N MET A 6 27.41 1.88 -15.03
CA MET A 6 26.75 1.66 -16.31
C MET A 6 25.75 0.50 -16.19
N ILE A 7 24.49 0.73 -16.57
CA ILE A 7 23.49 -0.31 -16.75
C ILE A 7 23.57 -0.81 -18.19
N THR A 8 23.65 -2.12 -18.42
CA THR A 8 23.85 -2.71 -19.76
C THR A 8 23.36 -4.16 -19.83
N ASN A 9 23.41 -4.76 -21.02
CA ASN A 9 23.20 -6.21 -21.25
C ASN A 9 21.77 -6.66 -20.92
N GLY A 10 20.79 -5.88 -21.38
CA GLY A 10 19.36 -6.15 -21.25
C GLY A 10 18.56 -5.16 -22.10
N THR A 11 17.23 -5.28 -22.11
CA THR A 11 16.35 -4.34 -22.80
C THR A 11 16.23 -3.07 -21.95
N ILE A 12 16.66 -1.92 -22.44
CA ILE A 12 16.55 -0.66 -21.69
C ILE A 12 15.60 0.28 -22.40
N LEU A 13 14.40 0.45 -21.85
CA LEU A 13 13.37 1.34 -22.37
C LEU A 13 13.54 2.73 -21.75
N THR A 14 13.61 3.78 -22.57
CA THR A 14 13.75 5.16 -22.07
C THR A 14 12.41 5.86 -21.90
N MET A 15 11.37 5.37 -22.60
CA MET A 15 10.07 6.03 -22.81
C MET A 15 10.14 7.36 -23.58
N ASP A 16 11.28 7.69 -24.18
CA ASP A 16 11.44 8.79 -25.14
C ASP A 16 11.06 8.30 -26.55
N PRO A 17 10.04 8.87 -27.22
CA PRO A 17 9.68 8.49 -28.58
C PRO A 17 10.82 8.63 -29.61
N ALA A 18 11.79 9.52 -29.38
CA ALA A 18 12.93 9.71 -30.28
C ALA A 18 14.02 8.65 -30.10
N GLN A 19 14.11 8.03 -28.92
CA GLN A 19 15.09 7.00 -28.61
C GLN A 19 14.48 5.97 -27.63
N PRO A 20 13.48 5.18 -28.04
CA PRO A 20 12.66 4.39 -27.13
C PRO A 20 13.42 3.26 -26.42
N GLU A 21 14.52 2.78 -27.02
CA GLU A 21 15.41 1.76 -26.47
C GLU A 21 16.88 2.17 -26.64
N VAL A 22 17.74 1.77 -25.69
CA VAL A 22 19.18 1.99 -25.70
C VAL A 22 19.95 0.75 -25.24
N GLU A 23 21.23 0.64 -25.61
CA GLU A 23 22.08 -0.47 -25.17
C GLU A 23 22.60 -0.28 -23.73
N ALA A 24 22.83 0.98 -23.32
CA ALA A 24 23.38 1.31 -22.03
C ALA A 24 22.85 2.64 -21.46
N VAL A 25 22.92 2.76 -20.12
CA VAL A 25 22.65 3.98 -19.36
C VAL A 25 23.79 4.23 -18.38
N GLY A 26 24.38 5.43 -18.42
CA GLY A 26 25.45 5.86 -17.54
C GLY A 26 24.92 6.75 -16.42
N VAL A 27 25.26 6.42 -15.17
CA VAL A 27 24.82 7.14 -13.97
C VAL A 27 26.03 7.63 -13.19
N ILE A 28 25.97 8.88 -12.72
CA ILE A 28 26.90 9.45 -11.74
C ILE A 28 26.07 10.01 -10.58
N GLY A 29 26.23 9.42 -9.40
CA GLY A 29 25.40 9.71 -8.23
C GLY A 29 23.93 9.39 -8.52
N GLU A 30 23.08 10.42 -8.51
CA GLU A 30 21.63 10.31 -8.71
C GLU A 30 21.18 10.78 -10.12
N ARG A 31 22.13 11.00 -11.05
CA ARG A 31 21.84 11.53 -12.37
C ARG A 31 22.27 10.58 -13.47
N ILE A 32 21.38 10.39 -14.45
CA ILE A 32 21.73 9.84 -15.75
C ILE A 32 22.54 10.89 -16.50
N VAL A 33 23.75 10.54 -16.94
CA VAL A 33 24.67 11.44 -17.65
C VAL A 33 24.80 11.10 -19.14
N ALA A 34 24.44 9.88 -19.52
CA ALA A 34 24.44 9.43 -20.92
C ALA A 34 23.50 8.23 -21.11
N THR A 35 22.91 8.12 -22.29
CA THR A 35 22.12 6.97 -22.78
C THR A 35 22.48 6.72 -24.24
N GLY A 36 22.38 5.47 -24.69
CA GLY A 36 22.62 5.11 -26.10
C GLY A 36 23.51 3.89 -26.24
N ASP A 37 24.40 3.93 -27.23
CA ASP A 37 25.37 2.86 -27.50
C ASP A 37 26.34 2.69 -26.32
N ARG A 38 26.70 1.44 -26.03
CA ARG A 38 27.54 1.10 -24.87
C ARG A 38 28.86 1.88 -24.82
N ASP A 39 29.54 2.01 -25.96
CA ASP A 39 30.85 2.67 -26.02
C ASP A 39 30.76 4.19 -25.80
N ALA A 40 29.68 4.81 -26.31
CA ALA A 40 29.42 6.23 -26.10
C ALA A 40 29.14 6.51 -24.61
N VAL A 41 28.36 5.66 -23.95
CA VAL A 41 28.10 5.75 -22.51
C VAL A 41 29.39 5.53 -21.69
N ALA A 42 30.21 4.55 -22.07
CA ALA A 42 31.50 4.30 -21.40
C ALA A 42 32.44 5.52 -21.48
N GLY A 43 32.44 6.24 -22.60
CA GLY A 43 33.22 7.48 -22.77
C GLY A 43 32.74 8.65 -21.90
N ALA A 44 31.48 8.65 -21.47
CA ALA A 44 30.91 9.68 -20.61
C ALA A 44 31.13 9.41 -19.10
N LEU A 45 31.57 8.20 -18.72
CA LEU A 45 31.77 7.80 -17.33
C LEU A 45 33.25 7.96 -16.88
N PRO A 46 33.51 8.25 -15.60
CA PRO A 46 34.87 8.30 -15.06
C PRO A 46 35.51 6.90 -15.06
N ARG A 47 36.84 6.83 -15.19
CA ARG A 47 37.57 5.56 -15.08
C ARG A 47 37.26 4.85 -13.75
N GLY A 48 37.11 3.53 -13.81
CA GLY A 48 36.79 2.70 -12.64
C GLY A 48 35.29 2.68 -12.28
N TYR A 49 34.41 3.14 -13.16
CA TYR A 49 32.96 2.97 -13.01
C TYR A 49 32.60 1.48 -12.87
N ARG A 50 31.52 1.20 -12.15
CA ARG A 50 30.97 -0.15 -11.97
C ARG A 50 30.05 -0.52 -13.13
N THR A 51 29.92 -1.80 -13.42
CA THR A 51 28.90 -2.29 -14.37
C THR A 51 27.76 -2.95 -13.60
N LEU A 52 26.53 -2.54 -13.89
CA LEU A 52 25.30 -3.21 -13.52
C LEU A 52 24.81 -4.03 -14.72
N ASP A 53 25.15 -5.32 -14.72
CA ASP A 53 24.75 -6.27 -15.77
C ASP A 53 23.29 -6.73 -15.55
N LEU A 54 22.42 -6.46 -16.53
CA LEU A 54 21.03 -6.85 -16.48
C LEU A 54 20.79 -8.34 -16.78
N ALA A 55 21.76 -9.05 -17.38
CA ALA A 55 21.65 -10.45 -17.78
C ALA A 55 20.36 -10.76 -18.57
N GLY A 56 20.01 -9.89 -19.53
CA GLY A 56 18.82 -9.99 -20.37
C GLY A 56 17.53 -9.45 -19.75
N ARG A 57 17.56 -8.92 -18.51
CA ARG A 57 16.39 -8.29 -17.87
C ARG A 57 16.08 -6.92 -18.47
N THR A 58 14.89 -6.42 -18.19
CA THR A 58 14.43 -5.10 -18.66
C THR A 58 14.65 -4.00 -17.62
N CYS A 59 15.16 -2.86 -18.08
CA CYS A 59 15.22 -1.61 -17.34
C CYS A 59 14.24 -0.59 -17.95
N LEU A 60 13.56 0.17 -17.10
CA LEU A 60 12.61 1.22 -17.47
C LEU A 60 12.67 2.35 -16.43
N PRO A 61 12.15 3.56 -16.73
CA PRO A 61 11.99 4.59 -15.72
C PRO A 61 11.13 4.08 -14.55
N GLY A 62 11.48 4.49 -13.34
CA GLY A 62 10.67 4.18 -12.16
C GLY A 62 9.25 4.74 -12.31
N PHE A 63 8.26 4.05 -11.73
CA PHE A 63 6.90 4.56 -11.70
C PHE A 63 6.83 5.89 -10.94
N ASN A 64 6.13 6.86 -11.53
CA ASN A 64 5.84 8.14 -10.91
C ASN A 64 4.34 8.22 -10.61
N GLU A 65 3.98 8.19 -9.32
CA GLU A 65 2.61 8.42 -8.87
C GLU A 65 2.40 9.90 -8.58
N ALA A 66 1.73 10.58 -9.51
CA ALA A 66 1.50 12.02 -9.44
C ALA A 66 0.38 12.42 -8.46
N HIS A 67 -0.50 11.49 -8.06
CA HIS A 67 -1.57 11.76 -7.11
C HIS A 67 -1.82 10.56 -6.19
N ASN A 68 -1.50 10.73 -4.91
CA ASN A 68 -1.79 9.72 -3.90
C ASN A 68 -2.15 10.36 -2.55
N HIS A 69 -2.55 9.49 -1.63
CA HIS A 69 -2.71 9.81 -0.22
C HIS A 69 -1.77 8.95 0.64
N MET A 70 -0.45 9.14 0.53
CA MET A 70 0.56 8.29 1.21
C MET A 70 0.29 8.06 2.71
N ILE A 71 -0.09 9.12 3.45
CA ILE A 71 -0.37 9.00 4.90
C ILE A 71 -1.58 8.10 5.12
N SER A 72 -2.68 8.31 4.39
CA SER A 72 -3.89 7.49 4.48
C SER A 72 -3.59 6.05 4.12
N PHE A 73 -2.85 5.82 3.03
CA PHE A 73 -2.41 4.48 2.63
C PHE A 73 -1.59 3.81 3.75
N GLY A 74 -0.59 4.50 4.30
CA GLY A 74 0.24 3.99 5.39
C GLY A 74 -0.58 3.61 6.64
N LEU A 75 -1.56 4.44 7.02
CA LEU A 75 -2.48 4.12 8.12
C LEU A 75 -3.29 2.84 7.83
N THR A 76 -3.78 2.69 6.60
CA THR A 76 -4.59 1.51 6.22
C THR A 76 -3.81 0.20 6.24
N LEU A 77 -2.47 0.22 6.14
CA LEU A 77 -1.65 -0.99 6.25
C LEU A 77 -1.73 -1.64 7.64
N GLY A 78 -2.09 -0.87 8.67
CA GLY A 78 -2.30 -1.36 10.03
C GLY A 78 -3.73 -1.79 10.35
N HIS A 79 -4.65 -1.69 9.38
CA HIS A 79 -6.06 -2.04 9.58
C HIS A 79 -6.28 -3.55 9.51
N VAL A 80 -7.29 -4.04 10.24
CA VAL A 80 -7.84 -5.38 10.06
C VAL A 80 -8.38 -5.49 8.61
N PRO A 81 -7.89 -6.45 7.81
CA PRO A 81 -8.37 -6.63 6.44
C PRO A 81 -9.74 -7.32 6.47
N CYS A 82 -10.80 -6.56 6.18
CA CYS A 82 -12.18 -7.06 6.19
C CYS A 82 -12.73 -7.32 4.78
N GLY A 83 -11.87 -7.27 3.75
CA GLY A 83 -12.29 -7.28 2.35
C GLY A 83 -12.44 -8.67 1.73
N TYR A 84 -13.41 -8.79 0.83
CA TYR A 84 -13.55 -9.94 -0.08
C TYR A 84 -12.36 -10.01 -1.06
N PRO A 85 -11.86 -11.20 -1.46
CA PRO A 85 -12.37 -12.55 -1.15
C PRO A 85 -11.83 -13.18 0.14
N ALA A 86 -10.93 -12.48 0.86
CA ALA A 86 -10.29 -12.99 2.06
C ALA A 86 -11.24 -13.11 3.25
N VAL A 87 -12.25 -12.23 3.31
CA VAL A 87 -13.32 -12.22 4.30
C VAL A 87 -14.67 -12.31 3.60
N ARG A 88 -15.52 -13.24 4.06
CA ARG A 88 -16.78 -13.61 3.42
C ARG A 88 -17.97 -13.61 4.36
N SER A 89 -17.78 -13.46 5.67
CA SER A 89 -18.90 -13.38 6.62
C SER A 89 -18.59 -12.42 7.76
N ILE A 90 -19.63 -12.02 8.50
CA ILE A 90 -19.50 -11.17 9.69
C ILE A 90 -18.71 -11.90 10.77
N GLU A 91 -18.85 -13.22 10.90
CA GLU A 91 -18.03 -14.02 11.81
C GLU A 91 -16.53 -13.96 11.47
N GLU A 92 -16.17 -13.91 10.18
CA GLU A 92 -14.77 -13.73 9.78
C GLU A 92 -14.24 -12.33 10.11
N ILE A 93 -15.08 -11.30 9.97
CA ILE A 93 -14.77 -9.93 10.42
C ILE A 93 -14.52 -9.93 11.94
N LYS A 94 -15.45 -10.52 12.70
CA LYS A 94 -15.35 -10.63 14.17
C LYS A 94 -14.08 -11.33 14.59
N ARG A 95 -13.72 -12.43 13.93
CA ARG A 95 -12.48 -13.17 14.19
C ARG A 95 -11.24 -12.29 13.99
N GLY A 96 -11.15 -11.56 12.88
CA GLY A 96 -10.02 -10.65 12.63
C GLY A 96 -9.93 -9.51 13.66
N VAL A 97 -11.07 -8.96 14.07
CA VAL A 97 -11.14 -7.94 15.14
C VAL A 97 -10.68 -8.51 16.47
N ALA A 98 -11.17 -9.70 16.86
CA ALA A 98 -10.79 -10.36 18.11
C ALA A 98 -9.31 -10.75 18.15
N GLU A 99 -8.75 -11.19 17.01
CA GLU A 99 -7.31 -11.44 16.85
C GLU A 99 -6.49 -10.17 17.09
N ARG A 100 -6.92 -9.04 16.52
CA ARG A 100 -6.27 -7.75 16.72
C ARG A 100 -6.37 -7.24 18.16
N ALA A 101 -7.52 -7.45 18.81
CA ALA A 101 -7.74 -7.09 20.22
C ALA A 101 -6.74 -7.80 21.14
N ARG A 102 -6.50 -9.10 20.93
CA ARG A 102 -5.53 -9.88 21.73
C ARG A 102 -4.08 -9.38 21.64
N GLN A 103 -3.75 -8.57 20.64
CA GLN A 103 -2.40 -8.05 20.40
C GLN A 103 -2.21 -6.63 20.94
N LEU A 104 -3.25 -6.02 21.49
CA LEU A 104 -3.27 -4.62 21.88
C LEU A 104 -3.63 -4.46 23.36
N PRO A 105 -3.09 -3.45 24.06
CA PRO A 105 -3.60 -3.06 25.36
C PRO A 105 -5.08 -2.66 25.31
N PRO A 106 -5.90 -2.99 26.33
CA PRO A 106 -7.28 -2.52 26.44
C PRO A 106 -7.41 -1.01 26.21
N GLY A 107 -8.49 -0.59 25.54
CA GLY A 107 -8.75 0.81 25.15
C GLY A 107 -8.02 1.27 23.88
N SER A 108 -7.08 0.48 23.34
CA SER A 108 -6.45 0.80 22.06
C SER A 108 -7.43 0.65 20.89
N TRP A 109 -7.38 1.59 19.94
CA TRP A 109 -8.23 1.57 18.75
C TRP A 109 -7.93 0.39 17.83
N ILE A 110 -9.00 -0.28 17.39
CA ILE A 110 -8.98 -1.29 16.33
C ILE A 110 -9.67 -0.68 15.11
N GLN A 111 -8.92 -0.55 14.03
CA GLN A 111 -9.41 -0.05 12.75
C GLN A 111 -9.42 -1.20 11.75
N GLY A 112 -10.52 -1.37 11.02
CA GLY A 112 -10.65 -2.32 9.93
C GLY A 112 -11.15 -1.65 8.66
N ARG A 113 -10.95 -2.28 7.50
CA ARG A 113 -11.41 -1.73 6.22
C ARG A 113 -11.74 -2.82 5.21
N GLY A 114 -12.70 -2.53 4.36
CA GLY A 114 -12.90 -3.24 3.09
C GLY A 114 -14.13 -4.13 3.04
N TYR A 115 -14.91 -4.24 4.11
CA TYR A 115 -16.09 -5.11 4.10
C TYR A 115 -17.11 -4.63 3.07
N ASP A 116 -17.77 -5.57 2.40
CA ASP A 116 -18.88 -5.30 1.48
C ASP A 116 -20.03 -6.23 1.86
N ASP A 117 -21.10 -5.68 2.43
CA ASP A 117 -22.32 -6.37 2.86
C ASP A 117 -22.98 -7.18 1.73
N ASN A 118 -22.81 -6.79 0.46
CA ASN A 118 -23.30 -7.55 -0.69
C ASN A 118 -22.42 -8.77 -1.01
N LYS A 119 -21.27 -8.90 -0.36
CA LYS A 119 -20.35 -10.04 -0.50
C LYS A 119 -20.30 -10.91 0.76
N LEU A 120 -20.87 -10.44 1.86
CA LEU A 120 -20.99 -11.21 3.09
C LEU A 120 -22.09 -12.28 2.97
N GLU A 121 -21.86 -13.44 3.58
CA GLU A 121 -22.83 -14.55 3.66
C GLU A 121 -24.17 -14.10 4.25
N GLU A 122 -24.13 -13.22 5.26
CA GLU A 122 -25.32 -12.73 5.97
C GLU A 122 -26.13 -11.69 5.19
N ARG A 123 -25.59 -11.16 4.07
CA ARG A 123 -26.26 -10.14 3.23
C ARG A 123 -26.78 -8.94 4.02
N ARG A 124 -26.04 -8.54 5.06
CA ARG A 124 -26.31 -7.38 5.90
C ARG A 124 -25.01 -6.70 6.29
N HIS A 125 -25.10 -5.46 6.75
CA HIS A 125 -23.97 -4.83 7.43
C HIS A 125 -23.69 -5.52 8.78
N PRO A 126 -22.42 -5.55 9.22
CA PRO A 126 -22.10 -5.69 10.62
C PRO A 126 -22.85 -4.63 11.44
N THR A 127 -23.19 -4.98 12.66
CA THR A 127 -23.82 -4.08 13.64
C THR A 127 -22.82 -3.77 14.75
N ARG A 128 -23.13 -2.74 15.56
CA ARG A 128 -22.32 -2.45 16.74
C ARG A 128 -22.20 -3.65 17.69
N TRP A 129 -23.23 -4.49 17.75
CA TRP A 129 -23.27 -5.67 18.62
C TRP A 129 -22.33 -6.78 18.14
N ASP A 130 -22.21 -6.97 16.82
CA ASP A 130 -21.22 -7.90 16.26
C ASP A 130 -19.79 -7.49 16.70
N LEU A 131 -19.52 -6.18 16.74
CA LEU A 131 -18.22 -5.63 17.14
C LEU A 131 -18.01 -5.60 18.67
N ASP A 132 -19.07 -5.35 19.44
CA ASP A 132 -19.02 -5.42 20.91
C ASP A 132 -18.68 -6.84 21.39
N GLU A 133 -19.23 -7.86 20.73
CA GLU A 133 -18.89 -9.27 21.00
C GLU A 133 -17.41 -9.56 20.67
N ALA A 134 -16.91 -9.03 19.55
CA ALA A 134 -15.55 -9.31 19.08
C ALA A 134 -14.45 -8.64 19.92
N ALA A 135 -14.69 -7.43 20.43
CA ALA A 135 -13.70 -6.66 21.18
C ALA A 135 -14.35 -5.69 22.18
N PRO A 136 -14.89 -6.20 23.32
CA PRO A 136 -15.65 -5.39 24.27
C PRO A 136 -14.81 -4.32 24.99
N GLU A 137 -13.50 -4.51 25.10
CA GLU A 137 -12.58 -3.60 25.80
C GLU A 137 -11.87 -2.61 24.87
N HIS A 138 -12.20 -2.59 23.57
CA HIS A 138 -11.52 -1.76 22.57
C HIS A 138 -12.53 -0.97 21.74
N PRO A 139 -12.29 0.32 21.46
CA PRO A 139 -13.07 1.02 20.45
C PRO A 139 -12.75 0.47 19.07
N VAL A 140 -13.78 0.06 18.33
CA VAL A 140 -13.65 -0.55 17.00
C VAL A 140 -14.35 0.32 15.97
N VAL A 141 -13.68 0.53 14.83
CA VAL A 141 -14.28 1.08 13.61
C VAL A 141 -13.90 0.20 12.42
N ILE A 142 -14.88 -0.21 11.62
CA ILE A 142 -14.64 -0.89 10.34
C ILE A 142 -15.25 -0.09 9.20
N VAL A 143 -14.43 0.27 8.22
CA VAL A 143 -14.85 1.07 7.06
C VAL A 143 -15.30 0.14 5.92
N ASN A 144 -16.45 0.43 5.33
CA ASN A 144 -16.99 -0.29 4.17
C ASN A 144 -16.04 -0.16 2.96
N GLY A 145 -16.06 -1.14 2.06
CA GLY A 145 -15.23 -1.16 0.85
C GLY A 145 -15.40 0.08 -0.04
N SER A 146 -16.56 0.72 -0.01
CA SER A 146 -16.80 1.99 -0.71
C SER A 146 -16.02 3.17 -0.13
N GLY A 147 -15.62 3.11 1.13
CA GLY A 147 -15.02 4.24 1.86
C GLY A 147 -16.02 5.30 2.35
N HIS A 148 -17.32 5.15 2.09
CA HIS A 148 -18.34 6.16 2.42
C HIS A 148 -19.15 5.86 3.68
N MET A 149 -18.96 4.69 4.29
CA MET A 149 -19.67 4.24 5.48
C MET A 149 -18.74 3.48 6.42
N CYS A 150 -19.08 3.47 7.70
CA CYS A 150 -18.40 2.63 8.69
C CYS A 150 -19.40 2.07 9.71
N VAL A 151 -19.00 1.00 10.38
CA VAL A 151 -19.67 0.46 11.56
C VAL A 151 -18.73 0.62 12.74
N VAL A 152 -19.26 1.07 13.87
CA VAL A 152 -18.52 1.26 15.12
C VAL A 152 -19.20 0.50 16.25
N ASN A 153 -18.42 0.08 17.24
CA ASN A 153 -18.95 -0.59 18.44
C ASN A 153 -19.45 0.42 19.49
N SER A 154 -20.04 -0.06 20.58
CA SER A 154 -20.62 0.80 21.61
C SER A 154 -19.57 1.66 22.31
N LEU A 155 -18.36 1.13 22.54
CA LEU A 155 -17.28 1.92 23.16
C LEU A 155 -16.81 3.06 22.25
N ALA A 156 -16.68 2.82 20.94
CA ALA A 156 -16.34 3.88 19.98
C ALA A 156 -17.41 4.97 19.93
N LEU A 157 -18.71 4.62 19.96
CA LEU A 157 -19.81 5.59 20.05
C LEU A 157 -19.74 6.42 21.33
N GLN A 158 -19.47 5.77 22.47
CA GLN A 158 -19.33 6.44 23.77
C GLN A 158 -18.19 7.45 23.76
N LEU A 159 -17.01 7.07 23.24
CA LEU A 159 -15.85 7.97 23.13
C LEU A 159 -16.11 9.15 22.19
N ALA A 160 -16.91 8.94 21.14
CA ALA A 160 -17.31 9.99 20.22
C ALA A 160 -18.44 10.89 20.77
N GLY A 161 -19.03 10.56 21.92
CA GLY A 161 -20.20 11.27 22.46
C GLY A 161 -21.46 11.11 21.62
N ILE A 162 -21.53 10.05 20.79
CA ILE A 162 -22.70 9.77 19.95
C ILE A 162 -23.74 9.02 20.76
N THR A 163 -24.92 9.59 20.83
CA THR A 163 -26.07 9.10 21.60
C THR A 163 -27.29 9.02 20.69
N ARG A 164 -28.44 8.62 21.24
CA ARG A 164 -29.70 8.63 20.50
C ARG A 164 -30.11 10.06 20.11
N GLU A 165 -29.66 11.04 20.87
CA GLU A 165 -29.98 12.45 20.76
C GLU A 165 -29.04 13.20 19.80
N THR A 166 -28.02 12.54 19.26
CA THR A 166 -27.12 13.13 18.24
C THR A 166 -27.90 13.34 16.93
N PRO A 167 -27.89 14.57 16.35
CA PRO A 167 -28.62 14.88 15.11
C PRO A 167 -28.25 14.05 13.88
#